data_AF-A0A3C0DWZ4-F1
#
_entry.id   AF-A0A3C0DWZ4-F1
#
_cell.length_a   1.000
_cell.length_b   1.000
_cell.length_c   1.000
_cell.angle_alpha   90.00
_cell.angle_beta   90.00
_cell.angle_gamma   90.00
#
_symmetry.space_group_name_H-M   'P 1'
#
loop_
_entity.id
_entity.type
_entity.pdbx_description
1 polymer ?
#
loop_
_entity_poly.entity_id
_entity_poly.type
_entity_poly.pdbx_seq_one_letter_code
_entity_poly.pdbx_strand_id
1 'polypeptide(L)'
;MKAHVDWQLENPENSIPDPTSRALDQTQWLATCGACHSRRTELTGDFQPGDHYLDHFSHVIPDETDIYYADGQVRGENYVLTSFLSSRMHHAGVRCMDCHEPHSGKTLQSGNALCMRCHTGAYPNSPKIDPPTHTHHSLNGAGGQCVNCHMPETTYMQRDPRRDHGFTIPDPLLTKEHGIPNACNRCHSDKDVDWALDAVEKWYGPRMNRPGRQRARIIAQAREGSGNSRDDLLQLLREEKTPFWKAVATELIHPWSGDPEVSTTILDNLASTNALLRGTSARALDSLVRRGDTRVDSAMSKLLDDPVRKVRVDAAWVLRDRVNPQTKAGRDLVRMLEYNVDMPTGALQKGLYHLDRNEAELAESYFRKAIKLDGHSAPLRHEYAIALSMMGRPEEAINALQEAIRLDPREAEYHYKLALGWNETGNLGKTVNSLVRAVQLNPRHARSWYNLGLARNSMNQPEAAIAALLKAESVSPNDPDPPYARATILRNMRRMPEAIQAAQRAVEIQPGYRPALQFLQELG
;
A
#
# COMPACT_ATOMS: atom_id res chain seq x y z
N MET A 1 27.89 -1.23 -22.91
CA MET A 1 28.84 -0.19 -22.44
C MET A 1 30.28 -0.49 -22.87
N LYS A 2 30.83 -1.69 -22.67
CA LYS A 2 32.18 -2.04 -23.18
C LYS A 2 32.35 -1.75 -24.67
N ALA A 3 31.40 -2.19 -25.52
CA ALA A 3 31.44 -1.92 -26.95
C ALA A 3 31.45 -0.41 -27.31
N HIS A 4 30.73 0.42 -26.55
CA HIS A 4 30.74 1.89 -26.70
C HIS A 4 32.08 2.50 -26.30
N VAL A 5 32.65 2.05 -25.18
CA VAL A 5 33.96 2.51 -24.72
C VAL A 5 35.06 2.08 -25.70
N ASP A 6 35.06 0.82 -26.13
CA ASP A 6 36.00 0.29 -27.12
C ASP A 6 35.88 1.08 -28.43
N TRP A 7 34.65 1.35 -28.90
CA TRP A 7 34.42 2.16 -30.10
C TRP A 7 34.90 3.61 -29.94
N GLN A 8 34.65 4.27 -28.80
CA GLN A 8 35.13 5.63 -28.51
C GLN A 8 36.66 5.72 -28.46
N LEU A 9 37.32 4.70 -27.90
CA LEU A 9 38.78 4.62 -27.87
C LEU A 9 39.37 4.46 -29.28
N GLU A 10 38.69 3.74 -30.15
CA GLU A 10 39.08 3.56 -31.57
C GLU A 10 38.72 4.78 -32.44
N ASN A 11 37.75 5.61 -32.02
CA ASN A 11 37.22 6.73 -32.80
C ASN A 11 37.20 8.05 -31.99
N PRO A 12 38.35 8.53 -31.48
CA PRO A 12 38.42 9.65 -30.53
C PRO A 12 37.96 10.99 -31.09
N GLU A 13 37.97 11.16 -32.41
CA GLU A 13 37.54 12.41 -33.07
C GLU A 13 36.01 12.52 -33.23
N ASN A 14 35.24 11.47 -32.90
CA ASN A 14 33.77 11.42 -33.01
C ASN A 14 33.23 11.84 -34.41
N SER A 15 34.04 11.62 -35.45
CA SER A 15 33.73 12.00 -36.83
C SER A 15 32.77 11.04 -37.55
N ILE A 16 32.49 9.88 -36.94
CA ILE A 16 31.59 8.85 -37.44
C ILE A 16 30.55 8.56 -36.34
N PRO A 17 29.25 8.37 -36.63
CA PRO A 17 28.28 8.02 -35.61
C PRO A 17 28.61 6.68 -34.94
N ASP A 18 28.51 6.63 -33.61
CA ASP A 18 28.76 5.41 -32.84
C ASP A 18 27.65 4.37 -33.08
N PRO A 19 27.95 3.24 -33.75
CA PRO A 19 26.97 2.20 -34.08
C PRO A 19 26.54 1.39 -32.84
N THR A 20 27.26 1.52 -31.73
CA THR A 20 26.95 0.88 -30.45
C THR A 20 26.06 1.76 -29.56
N SER A 21 25.92 3.04 -29.91
CA SER A 21 25.01 3.95 -29.24
C SER A 21 23.55 3.59 -29.59
N ARG A 22 22.71 3.44 -28.57
CA ARG A 22 21.27 3.19 -28.73
C ARG A 22 20.50 4.41 -28.28
N ALA A 23 19.62 4.92 -29.14
CA ALA A 23 18.66 5.95 -28.73
C ALA A 23 17.70 5.35 -27.68
N LEU A 24 17.69 5.94 -26.49
CA LEU A 24 16.79 5.56 -25.41
C LEU A 24 15.54 6.43 -25.46
N ASP A 25 14.37 5.80 -25.27
CA ASP A 25 13.13 6.52 -25.05
C ASP A 25 13.07 7.16 -23.65
N GLN A 26 12.04 7.96 -23.41
CA GLN A 26 11.88 8.69 -22.15
C GLN A 26 11.77 7.76 -20.93
N THR A 27 11.15 6.59 -21.08
CA THR A 27 10.96 5.63 -20.00
C THR A 27 12.26 4.89 -19.68
N GLN A 28 13.08 4.59 -20.69
CA GLN A 28 14.40 3.97 -20.56
C GLN A 28 15.41 4.92 -19.89
N TRP A 29 15.38 6.20 -20.25
CA TRP A 29 16.15 7.23 -19.54
C TRP A 29 15.76 7.31 -18.07
N LEU A 30 14.47 7.37 -17.77
CA LEU A 30 13.97 7.40 -16.40
C LEU A 30 14.34 6.13 -15.62
N ALA A 31 14.30 4.97 -16.27
CA ALA A 31 14.68 3.68 -15.68
C ALA A 31 16.15 3.66 -15.24
N THR A 32 17.03 4.27 -16.03
CA THR A 32 18.48 4.34 -15.74
C THR A 32 18.74 5.09 -14.43
N CYS A 33 18.11 6.24 -14.22
CA CYS A 33 18.18 6.95 -12.94
C CYS A 33 17.42 6.19 -11.84
N GLY A 34 16.28 5.60 -12.19
CA GLY A 34 15.42 4.89 -11.27
C GLY A 34 16.08 3.68 -10.62
N ALA A 35 16.98 2.99 -11.32
CA ALA A 35 17.75 1.86 -10.78
C ALA A 35 18.61 2.22 -9.57
N CYS A 36 18.91 3.51 -9.33
CA CYS A 36 19.63 3.96 -8.12
C CYS A 36 18.74 4.81 -7.22
N HIS A 37 17.82 5.60 -7.79
CA HIS A 37 17.02 6.58 -7.06
C HIS A 37 15.59 6.12 -6.76
N SER A 38 15.39 4.83 -6.48
CA SER A 38 14.09 4.27 -6.11
C SER A 38 14.18 3.33 -4.92
N ARG A 39 13.14 3.32 -4.10
CA ARG A 39 12.84 2.20 -3.21
C ARG A 39 12.03 1.18 -4.00
N ARG A 40 12.47 -0.09 -3.99
CA ARG A 40 11.99 -1.12 -4.92
C ARG A 40 12.30 -2.53 -4.44
N THR A 41 11.64 -3.50 -5.05
CA THR A 41 12.05 -4.91 -5.07
C THR A 41 12.73 -5.23 -6.39
N GLU A 42 13.81 -6.00 -6.35
CA GLU A 42 14.53 -6.48 -7.53
C GLU A 42 13.82 -7.70 -8.13
N LEU A 43 13.56 -7.70 -9.43
CA LEU A 43 12.94 -8.84 -10.12
C LEU A 43 14.00 -9.76 -10.72
N THR A 44 15.14 -9.23 -11.15
CA THR A 44 16.12 -10.02 -11.90
C THR A 44 17.58 -9.85 -11.49
N GLY A 45 17.96 -8.72 -10.90
CA GLY A 45 19.35 -8.46 -10.44
C GLY A 45 20.37 -8.13 -11.54
N ASP A 46 19.92 -7.93 -12.77
CA ASP A 46 20.79 -7.77 -13.95
C ASP A 46 20.38 -6.61 -14.88
N PHE A 47 19.76 -5.57 -14.31
CA PHE A 47 19.38 -4.36 -15.05
C PHE A 47 20.56 -3.75 -15.82
N GLN A 48 20.33 -3.40 -17.08
CA GLN A 48 21.28 -2.65 -17.89
C GLN A 48 20.70 -1.28 -18.29
N PRO A 49 21.53 -0.22 -18.36
CA PRO A 49 21.08 1.06 -18.89
C PRO A 49 20.43 0.91 -20.27
N GLY A 50 19.20 1.40 -20.40
CA GLY A 50 18.37 1.20 -21.59
C GLY A 50 17.30 0.12 -21.45
N ASP A 51 17.30 -0.68 -20.39
CA ASP A 51 16.17 -1.56 -20.08
C ASP A 51 15.00 -0.75 -19.50
N HIS A 52 13.78 -1.31 -19.59
CA HIS A 52 12.61 -0.69 -18.95
C HIS A 52 12.58 -1.02 -17.46
N TYR A 53 12.23 -0.03 -16.64
CA TYR A 53 12.26 -0.13 -15.18
C TYR A 53 11.43 -1.31 -14.65
N LEU A 54 10.18 -1.43 -15.10
CA LEU A 54 9.26 -2.48 -14.65
C LEU A 54 9.57 -3.86 -15.25
N ASP A 55 10.60 -3.98 -16.09
CA ASP A 55 11.11 -5.30 -16.43
C ASP A 55 12.06 -5.83 -15.36
N HIS A 56 12.71 -4.96 -14.58
CA HIS A 56 13.74 -5.35 -13.63
C HIS A 56 13.36 -5.09 -12.18
N PHE A 57 12.36 -4.24 -11.93
CA PHE A 57 12.03 -3.77 -10.59
C PHE A 57 10.52 -3.73 -10.34
N SER A 58 10.11 -4.07 -9.11
CA SER A 58 8.82 -3.67 -8.57
C SER A 58 8.97 -2.38 -7.79
N HIS A 59 8.24 -1.35 -8.21
CA HIS A 59 8.31 -0.04 -7.55
C HIS A 59 7.52 -0.04 -6.25
N VAL A 60 8.06 0.58 -5.19
CA VAL A 60 7.29 0.87 -3.97
C VAL A 60 6.52 2.17 -4.19
N ILE A 61 5.21 2.12 -3.95
CA ILE A 61 4.28 3.26 -4.03
C ILE A 61 3.67 3.52 -2.64
N PRO A 62 3.01 4.66 -2.42
CA PRO A 62 2.18 4.83 -1.23
C PRO A 62 1.16 3.69 -1.09
N ASP A 63 1.18 3.01 0.05
CA ASP A 63 0.34 1.85 0.39
C ASP A 63 -0.24 2.05 1.81
N GLU A 64 -0.68 1.01 2.51
CA GLU A 64 -1.14 1.10 3.91
C GLU A 64 -0.01 1.38 4.91
N THR A 65 1.25 1.27 4.48
CA THR A 65 2.41 1.45 5.34
C THR A 65 2.81 2.92 5.47
N ASP A 66 3.69 3.17 6.44
CA ASP A 66 4.27 4.48 6.72
C ASP A 66 5.51 4.81 5.88
N ILE A 67 5.75 4.09 4.77
CA ILE A 67 6.87 4.38 3.88
C ILE A 67 6.72 5.75 3.21
N TYR A 68 5.52 6.15 2.80
CA TYR A 68 5.24 7.48 2.24
C TYR A 68 4.14 8.18 3.02
N TYR A 69 4.15 9.52 3.07
CA TYR A 69 2.96 10.26 3.49
C TYR A 69 1.82 10.06 2.49
N ALA A 70 0.58 10.25 2.93
CA ALA A 70 -0.61 10.01 2.11
C ALA A 70 -0.72 10.95 0.89
N ASP A 71 0.00 12.08 0.90
CA ASP A 71 0.11 12.99 -0.25
C ASP A 71 1.27 12.63 -1.20
N GLY A 72 2.04 11.58 -0.89
CA GLY A 72 3.15 11.07 -1.70
C GLY A 72 4.52 11.62 -1.30
N GLN A 73 4.59 12.50 -0.31
CA GLN A 73 5.88 13.00 0.19
C GLN A 73 6.73 11.85 0.75
N VAL A 74 8.03 11.93 0.52
CA VAL A 74 9.05 11.06 1.11
C VAL A 74 8.98 11.12 2.64
N ARG A 75 8.85 9.94 3.27
CA ARG A 75 8.95 9.73 4.72
C ARG A 75 10.12 8.80 5.03
N GLY A 76 10.97 9.16 5.99
CA GLY A 76 12.11 8.32 6.38
C GLY A 76 13.08 7.99 5.22
N GLU A 77 13.55 6.74 5.14
CA GLU A 77 14.48 6.27 4.11
C GLU A 77 13.78 5.96 2.79
N ASN A 78 13.63 6.99 1.95
CA ASN A 78 13.18 6.82 0.57
C ASN A 78 14.01 7.62 -0.41
N TYR A 79 13.84 7.25 -1.68
CA TYR A 79 14.44 7.94 -2.81
C TYR A 79 13.38 8.72 -3.59
N VAL A 80 13.85 9.54 -4.53
CA VAL A 80 13.03 10.59 -5.15
C VAL A 80 12.15 10.08 -6.30
N LEU A 81 12.43 8.91 -6.90
CA LEU A 81 11.67 8.43 -8.07
C LEU A 81 10.17 8.31 -7.79
N THR A 82 9.77 7.73 -6.66
CA THR A 82 8.34 7.55 -6.34
C THR A 82 7.62 8.88 -6.22
N SER A 83 8.20 9.82 -5.47
CA SER A 83 7.64 11.17 -5.35
C SER A 83 7.55 11.84 -6.72
N PHE A 84 8.57 11.68 -7.58
CA PHE A 84 8.56 12.19 -8.95
C PHE A 84 7.44 11.59 -9.80
N LEU A 85 7.29 10.26 -9.80
CA LEU A 85 6.25 9.55 -10.54
C LEU A 85 4.84 9.94 -10.10
N SER A 86 4.67 10.37 -8.86
CA SER A 86 3.40 10.87 -8.32
C SER A 86 3.06 12.30 -8.75
N SER A 87 4.03 13.03 -9.30
CA SER A 87 3.96 14.47 -9.50
C SER A 87 3.20 14.86 -10.78
N ARG A 88 2.60 16.05 -10.75
CA ARG A 88 2.01 16.67 -11.96
C ARG A 88 3.06 16.97 -13.01
N MET A 89 4.31 17.22 -12.61
CA MET A 89 5.42 17.51 -13.53
C MET A 89 5.74 16.29 -14.38
N HIS A 90 5.89 15.12 -13.77
CA HIS A 90 6.13 13.87 -14.49
C HIS A 90 4.98 13.57 -15.47
N HIS A 91 3.74 13.69 -15.02
CA HIS A 91 2.56 13.47 -15.87
C HIS A 91 2.40 14.52 -16.98
N ALA A 92 3.05 15.68 -16.87
CA ALA A 92 3.13 16.69 -17.92
C ALA A 92 4.32 16.48 -18.89
N GLY A 93 5.10 15.41 -18.71
CA GLY A 93 6.24 15.05 -19.58
C GLY A 93 7.58 15.64 -19.14
N VAL A 94 7.68 16.25 -17.96
CA VAL A 94 8.95 16.69 -17.38
C VAL A 94 9.79 15.47 -17.01
N ARG A 95 11.12 15.57 -17.20
CA ARG A 95 12.13 14.54 -16.97
C ARG A 95 13.23 15.06 -16.06
N CYS A 96 14.02 14.15 -15.49
CA CYS A 96 15.18 14.52 -14.67
C CYS A 96 16.14 15.45 -15.44
N MET A 97 16.40 15.15 -16.72
CA MET A 97 17.29 15.94 -17.58
C MET A 97 16.74 17.30 -18.01
N ASP A 98 15.43 17.55 -17.81
CA ASP A 98 14.90 18.90 -18.00
C ASP A 98 15.34 19.82 -16.84
N CYS A 99 15.78 19.26 -15.71
CA CYS A 99 16.26 20.00 -14.54
C CYS A 99 17.75 19.80 -14.24
N HIS A 100 18.31 18.63 -14.55
CA HIS A 100 19.67 18.22 -14.19
C HIS A 100 20.53 17.93 -15.42
N GLU A 101 21.82 18.18 -15.30
CA GLU A 101 22.81 17.61 -16.22
C GLU A 101 23.09 16.16 -15.79
N PRO A 102 22.88 15.15 -16.68
CA PRO A 102 22.81 13.75 -16.32
C PRO A 102 24.11 13.13 -15.78
N HIS A 103 25.28 13.73 -16.06
CA HIS A 103 26.57 13.18 -15.62
C HIS A 103 27.07 13.80 -14.32
N SER A 104 26.86 15.10 -14.14
CA SER A 104 27.30 15.83 -12.95
C SER A 104 26.23 15.87 -11.85
N GLY A 105 24.97 15.58 -12.18
CA GLY A 105 23.82 15.72 -11.28
C GLY A 105 23.47 17.17 -10.92
N LYS A 106 24.25 18.14 -11.39
CA LYS A 106 24.04 19.57 -11.11
C LYS A 106 22.79 20.05 -11.82
N THR A 107 22.12 21.04 -11.23
CA THR A 107 20.99 21.67 -11.88
C THR A 107 21.44 22.49 -13.09
N LEU A 108 20.61 22.55 -14.12
CA LEU A 108 20.90 23.29 -15.35
C LEU A 108 20.89 24.81 -15.17
N GLN A 109 20.24 25.29 -14.12
CA GLN A 109 20.16 26.69 -13.73
C GLN A 109 20.17 26.80 -12.20
N SER A 110 20.58 27.95 -11.67
CA SER A 110 20.64 28.21 -10.24
C SER A 110 19.32 28.76 -9.67
N GLY A 111 18.92 28.27 -8.50
CA GLY A 111 17.76 28.79 -7.76
C GLY A 111 16.46 28.74 -8.59
N ASN A 112 15.60 29.75 -8.40
CA ASN A 112 14.29 29.83 -9.07
C ASN A 112 14.36 29.89 -10.60
N ALA A 113 15.50 30.30 -11.18
CA ALA A 113 15.66 30.36 -12.64
C ALA A 113 15.42 28.98 -13.28
N LEU A 114 15.68 27.89 -12.56
CA LEU A 114 15.40 26.53 -13.01
C LEU A 114 13.91 26.30 -13.27
N CYS A 115 13.06 26.60 -12.28
CA CYS A 115 11.61 26.44 -12.38
C CYS A 115 11.01 27.42 -13.40
N MET A 116 11.55 28.65 -13.45
CA MET A 116 11.07 29.70 -14.33
C MET A 116 11.29 29.42 -15.82
N ARG A 117 12.13 28.44 -16.19
CA ARG A 117 12.24 27.98 -17.58
C ARG A 117 10.88 27.58 -18.18
N CYS A 118 10.00 27.02 -17.35
CA CYS A 118 8.65 26.64 -17.78
C CYS A 118 7.60 27.64 -17.29
N HIS A 119 7.72 28.14 -16.06
CA HIS A 119 6.68 28.92 -15.38
C HIS A 119 6.59 30.41 -15.78
N THR A 120 7.33 30.87 -16.79
CA THR A 120 7.22 32.22 -17.37
C THR A 120 5.88 32.46 -18.11
N GLY A 121 5.18 31.39 -18.47
CA GLY A 121 3.96 31.42 -19.28
C GLY A 121 4.18 31.04 -20.75
N ALA A 122 5.40 30.64 -21.13
CA ALA A 122 5.71 30.18 -22.49
C ALA A 122 5.25 28.74 -22.77
N TYR A 123 5.04 27.92 -21.74
CA TYR A 123 4.65 26.52 -21.88
C TYR A 123 3.14 26.34 -21.64
N PRO A 124 2.36 25.80 -22.61
CA PRO A 124 0.89 25.80 -22.61
C PRO A 124 0.21 25.19 -21.38
N ASN A 125 0.86 24.21 -20.73
CA ASN A 125 0.28 23.46 -19.61
C ASN A 125 0.95 23.77 -18.25
N SER A 126 1.89 24.70 -18.23
CA SER A 126 2.54 25.14 -17.00
C SER A 126 1.78 26.34 -16.42
N PRO A 127 1.51 26.39 -15.11
CA PRO A 127 0.97 27.60 -14.50
C PRO A 127 2.00 28.73 -14.61
N LYS A 128 1.55 29.92 -15.01
CA LYS A 128 2.38 31.12 -14.95
C LYS A 128 2.57 31.53 -13.49
N ILE A 129 3.82 31.70 -13.06
CA ILE A 129 4.14 32.07 -11.68
C ILE A 129 4.86 33.42 -11.69
N ASP A 130 4.42 34.32 -10.82
CA ASP A 130 5.12 35.56 -10.52
C ASP A 130 5.73 35.47 -9.11
N PRO A 131 7.05 35.18 -8.97
CA PRO A 131 7.65 34.89 -7.67
C PRO A 131 7.46 35.95 -6.58
N PRO A 132 7.56 37.28 -6.85
CA PRO A 132 7.31 38.32 -5.85
C PRO A 132 5.92 38.24 -5.21
N THR A 133 4.88 38.00 -6.01
CA THR A 133 3.50 37.96 -5.52
C THR A 133 3.09 36.57 -5.04
N HIS A 134 3.80 35.53 -5.47
CA HIS A 134 3.52 34.14 -5.13
C HIS A 134 4.16 33.69 -3.81
N THR A 135 5.43 34.03 -3.56
CA THR A 135 6.21 33.45 -2.45
C THR A 135 5.91 34.08 -1.10
N HIS A 136 5.39 35.32 -1.09
CA HIS A 136 5.18 36.12 0.13
C HIS A 136 6.44 36.29 1.00
N HIS A 137 7.63 36.16 0.40
CA HIS A 137 8.94 36.31 1.04
C HIS A 137 9.88 37.15 0.16
N SER A 138 10.97 37.62 0.75
CA SER A 138 12.08 38.19 -0.03
C SER A 138 12.69 37.12 -0.95
N LEU A 139 12.84 37.45 -2.24
CA LEU A 139 13.34 36.52 -3.26
C LEU A 139 14.78 36.04 -3.02
N ASN A 140 15.59 36.86 -2.35
CA ASN A 140 16.98 36.52 -2.02
C ASN A 140 17.10 35.65 -0.75
N GLY A 141 16.01 35.48 0.00
CA GLY A 141 15.97 34.67 1.21
C GLY A 141 15.57 33.22 0.94
N ALA A 142 15.75 32.37 1.95
CA ALA A 142 15.36 30.95 1.88
C ALA A 142 13.87 30.75 1.56
N GLY A 143 12.97 31.56 2.15
CA GLY A 143 11.53 31.50 1.88
C GLY A 143 11.13 31.94 0.47
N GLY A 144 12.01 32.67 -0.24
CA GLY A 144 11.79 33.05 -1.64
C GLY A 144 12.14 31.95 -2.65
N GLN A 145 12.76 30.84 -2.23
CA GLN A 145 13.18 29.76 -3.12
C GLN A 145 12.07 28.72 -3.32
N CYS A 146 11.66 28.49 -4.57
CA CYS A 146 10.57 27.57 -4.93
C CYS A 146 10.77 26.17 -4.31
N VAL A 147 12.01 25.67 -4.36
CA VAL A 147 12.37 24.33 -3.87
C VAL A 147 12.18 24.18 -2.36
N ASN A 148 12.22 25.25 -1.56
CA ASN A 148 12.03 25.14 -0.11
C ASN A 148 10.56 24.97 0.27
N CYS A 149 9.64 25.42 -0.57
CA CYS A 149 8.20 25.24 -0.38
C CYS A 149 7.68 23.99 -1.09
N HIS A 150 8.13 23.75 -2.33
CA HIS A 150 7.57 22.73 -3.20
C HIS A 150 8.38 21.43 -3.27
N MET A 151 9.63 21.46 -2.84
CA MET A 151 10.50 20.27 -2.78
C MET A 151 11.11 20.17 -1.38
N PRO A 152 10.26 20.09 -0.33
CA PRO A 152 10.73 20.16 1.03
C PRO A 152 11.76 19.07 1.31
N GLU A 153 12.77 19.43 2.08
CA GLU A 153 13.89 18.55 2.36
C GLU A 153 13.59 17.67 3.57
N THR A 154 13.85 16.37 3.42
CA THR A 154 13.81 15.39 4.49
C THR A 154 15.24 14.88 4.67
N THR A 155 15.83 15.10 5.85
CA THR A 155 17.18 14.62 6.16
C THR A 155 17.13 13.23 6.74
N TYR A 156 17.75 12.28 6.05
CA TYR A 156 17.89 10.90 6.51
C TYR A 156 19.20 10.70 7.30
N MET A 157 19.18 9.84 8.32
CA MET A 157 20.31 9.55 9.23
C MET A 157 21.04 10.80 9.74
N GLN A 158 20.32 11.92 9.86
CA GLN A 158 20.83 13.25 10.22
C GLN A 158 21.97 13.78 9.33
N ARG A 159 22.26 13.17 8.18
CA ARG A 159 23.41 13.54 7.33
C ARG A 159 23.17 13.47 5.82
N ASP A 160 22.03 12.95 5.39
CA ASP A 160 21.70 12.78 3.97
C ASP A 160 20.42 13.57 3.64
N PRO A 161 20.54 14.87 3.30
CA PRO A 161 19.42 15.71 2.92
C PRO A 161 18.88 15.34 1.54
N ARG A 162 17.58 15.02 1.46
CA ARG A 162 16.90 14.66 0.21
C ARG A 162 15.72 15.57 -0.03
N ARG A 163 15.68 16.21 -1.20
CA ARG A 163 14.54 17.04 -1.61
C ARG A 163 13.46 16.18 -2.26
N ASP A 164 12.24 16.34 -1.79
CA ASP A 164 11.08 15.67 -2.37
C ASP A 164 10.85 16.10 -3.83
N HIS A 165 10.51 15.16 -4.72
CA HIS A 165 10.25 15.43 -6.14
C HIS A 165 8.76 15.28 -6.50
N GLY A 166 7.87 15.26 -5.51
CA GLY A 166 6.42 15.35 -5.70
C GLY A 166 5.95 16.74 -6.13
N PHE A 167 6.79 17.77 -5.93
CA PHE A 167 6.47 19.17 -6.19
C PHE A 167 5.17 19.60 -5.49
N THR A 168 5.01 19.18 -4.23
CA THR A 168 3.77 19.38 -3.48
C THR A 168 3.56 20.87 -3.21
N ILE A 169 2.30 21.28 -3.00
CA ILE A 169 2.01 22.65 -2.55
C ILE A 169 1.84 22.57 -1.04
N PRO A 170 2.50 23.45 -0.25
CA PRO A 170 2.35 23.46 1.20
C PRO A 170 0.89 23.46 1.63
N ASP A 171 0.52 22.55 2.52
CA ASP A 171 -0.87 22.37 2.94
C ASP A 171 -0.97 22.13 4.45
N PRO A 172 -0.99 23.21 5.26
CA PRO A 172 -1.08 23.08 6.72
C PRO A 172 -2.35 22.38 7.20
N LEU A 173 -3.42 22.37 6.38
CA LEU A 173 -4.66 21.67 6.73
C LEU A 173 -4.46 20.16 6.77
N LEU A 174 -3.68 19.60 5.84
CA LEU A 174 -3.30 18.18 5.86
C LEU A 174 -2.40 17.84 7.06
N THR A 175 -1.60 18.80 7.54
CA THR A 175 -0.86 18.64 8.81
C THR A 175 -1.82 18.56 9.98
N LYS A 176 -2.80 19.47 10.04
CA LYS A 176 -3.77 19.53 11.13
C LYS A 176 -4.65 18.29 11.21
N GLU A 177 -5.07 17.76 10.06
CA GLU A 177 -6.01 16.63 10.00
C GLU A 177 -5.31 15.27 10.10
N HIS A 178 -4.15 15.11 9.45
CA HIS A 178 -3.53 13.80 9.23
C HIS A 178 -2.02 13.77 9.53
N GLY A 179 -1.45 14.85 10.11
CA GLY A 179 -0.04 14.91 10.47
C GLY A 179 0.93 14.95 9.26
N ILE A 180 0.45 15.20 8.05
CA ILE A 180 1.30 15.32 6.85
C ILE A 180 2.12 16.62 6.96
N PRO A 181 3.46 16.60 6.89
CA PRO A 181 4.27 17.78 7.11
C PRO A 181 4.09 18.83 6.01
N ASN A 182 4.04 20.11 6.40
CA ASN A 182 4.03 21.24 5.48
C ASN A 182 5.34 22.05 5.55
N ALA A 183 5.69 22.73 4.46
CA ALA A 183 6.95 23.46 4.38
C ALA A 183 7.04 24.66 5.33
N CYS A 184 5.92 25.33 5.65
CA CYS A 184 5.90 26.51 6.51
C CYS A 184 6.37 26.15 7.92
N ASN A 185 5.79 25.12 8.55
CA ASN A 185 6.17 24.69 9.89
C ASN A 185 7.53 23.96 9.94
N ARG A 186 8.11 23.56 8.78
CA ARG A 186 9.52 23.11 8.72
C ARG A 186 10.51 24.27 8.90
N CYS A 187 10.17 25.47 8.42
CA CYS A 187 11.02 26.67 8.58
C CYS A 187 10.67 27.47 9.84
N HIS A 188 9.39 27.53 10.19
CA HIS A 188 8.85 28.24 11.35
C HIS A 188 8.49 27.25 12.46
N SER A 189 9.50 26.62 13.04
CA SER A 189 9.33 25.66 14.13
C SER A 189 8.84 26.28 15.44
N ASP A 190 8.92 27.61 15.56
CA ASP A 190 8.36 28.41 16.66
C ASP A 190 6.86 28.71 16.50
N LYS A 191 6.26 28.35 15.37
CA LYS A 191 4.85 28.58 15.06
C LYS A 191 4.09 27.28 14.98
N ASP A 192 2.84 27.32 15.44
CA ASP A 192 1.92 26.20 15.31
C ASP A 192 1.34 26.08 13.89
N VAL A 193 0.58 25.02 13.67
CA VAL A 193 -0.04 24.72 12.36
C VAL A 193 -1.15 25.72 12.03
N ASP A 194 -1.85 26.25 13.04
CA ASP A 194 -2.94 27.20 12.84
C ASP A 194 -2.43 28.54 12.30
N TRP A 195 -1.28 29.01 12.78
CA TRP A 195 -0.59 30.17 12.19
C TRP A 195 -0.30 29.99 10.69
N ALA A 196 0.19 28.81 10.30
CA ALA A 196 0.50 28.53 8.90
C ALA A 196 -0.79 28.42 8.06
N LEU A 197 -1.84 27.83 8.63
CA LEU A 197 -3.15 27.71 7.99
C LEU A 197 -3.77 29.08 7.74
N ASP A 198 -3.76 29.98 8.73
CA ASP A 198 -4.27 31.35 8.62
C ASP A 198 -3.55 32.13 7.52
N ALA A 199 -2.22 31.98 7.41
CA ALA A 199 -1.44 32.62 6.36
C ALA A 199 -1.83 32.11 4.96
N VAL A 200 -1.91 30.79 4.79
CA VAL A 200 -2.29 30.15 3.52
C VAL A 200 -3.72 30.49 3.12
N GLU A 201 -4.66 30.53 4.06
CA GLU A 201 -6.05 30.93 3.82
C GLU A 201 -6.13 32.40 3.39
N LYS A 202 -5.39 33.29 4.07
CA LYS A 202 -5.31 34.71 3.69
C LYS A 202 -4.76 34.93 2.28
N TRP A 203 -3.76 34.14 1.86
CA TRP A 203 -3.11 34.33 0.55
C TRP A 203 -3.85 33.66 -0.61
N TYR A 204 -4.35 32.44 -0.39
CA TYR A 204 -4.87 31.60 -1.47
C TYR A 204 -6.35 31.26 -1.30
N GLY A 205 -6.85 31.20 -0.06
CA GLY A 205 -8.24 30.94 0.27
C GLY A 205 -8.82 29.72 -0.45
N PRO A 206 -9.97 29.84 -1.12
CA PRO A 206 -10.63 28.73 -1.82
C PRO A 206 -9.76 28.00 -2.85
N ARG A 207 -8.70 28.61 -3.38
CA ARG A 207 -7.76 27.96 -4.32
C ARG A 207 -7.03 26.76 -3.70
N MET A 208 -6.99 26.67 -2.38
CA MET A 208 -6.43 25.53 -1.67
C MET A 208 -7.32 24.28 -1.72
N ASN A 209 -8.60 24.42 -2.06
CA ASN A 209 -9.53 23.29 -2.27
C ASN A 209 -9.27 22.64 -3.63
N ARG A 210 -8.23 21.81 -3.68
CA ARG A 210 -7.68 21.21 -4.89
C ARG A 210 -7.79 19.68 -4.88
N PRO A 211 -7.83 19.03 -6.07
CA PRO A 211 -7.92 17.57 -6.16
C PRO A 211 -6.83 16.83 -5.38
N GLY A 212 -5.59 17.37 -5.35
CA GLY A 212 -4.49 16.76 -4.60
C GLY A 212 -4.70 16.71 -3.08
N ARG A 213 -5.38 17.71 -2.50
CA ARG A 213 -5.74 17.72 -1.08
C ARG A 213 -6.80 16.65 -0.80
N GLN A 214 -7.84 16.60 -1.64
CA GLN A 214 -8.91 15.61 -1.48
C GLN A 214 -8.37 14.18 -1.59
N ARG A 215 -7.52 13.91 -2.59
CA ARG A 215 -6.85 12.61 -2.72
C ARG A 215 -6.04 12.24 -1.46
N ALA A 216 -5.22 13.17 -0.95
CA ALA A 216 -4.40 12.91 0.24
C ALA A 216 -5.26 12.58 1.47
N ARG A 217 -6.40 13.26 1.66
CA ARG A 217 -7.37 12.95 2.71
C ARG A 217 -7.96 11.56 2.56
N ILE A 218 -8.43 11.20 1.36
CA ILE A 218 -9.00 9.87 1.08
C ILE A 218 -7.98 8.77 1.42
N ILE A 219 -6.73 8.94 1.00
CA ILE A 219 -5.65 7.99 1.30
C ILE A 219 -5.35 7.91 2.80
N ALA A 220 -5.27 9.05 3.50
CA ALA A 220 -5.03 9.07 4.94
C ALA A 220 -6.18 8.41 5.72
N GLN A 221 -7.43 8.73 5.38
CA GLN A 221 -8.63 8.14 5.98
C GLN A 221 -8.72 6.63 5.77
N ALA A 222 -8.32 6.16 4.58
CA ALA A 222 -8.23 4.73 4.28
C ALA A 222 -7.21 4.01 5.19
N ARG A 223 -6.03 4.60 5.38
CA ARG A 223 -5.00 4.07 6.29
C ARG A 223 -5.44 4.05 7.75
N GLU A 224 -6.23 5.04 8.16
CA GLU A 224 -6.80 5.14 9.50
C GLU A 224 -7.99 4.20 9.74
N GLY A 225 -8.46 3.50 8.70
CA GLY A 225 -9.61 2.60 8.78
C GLY A 225 -10.95 3.34 8.99
N SER A 226 -11.12 4.51 8.37
CA SER A 226 -12.36 5.28 8.45
C SER A 226 -13.53 4.57 7.77
N GLY A 227 -14.75 4.72 8.30
CA GLY A 227 -15.93 3.95 7.87
C GLY A 227 -16.35 4.16 6.41
N ASN A 228 -16.05 5.31 5.80
CA ASN A 228 -16.42 5.64 4.41
C ASN A 228 -15.32 5.30 3.37
N SER A 229 -14.19 4.72 3.81
CA SER A 229 -12.99 4.56 2.98
C SER A 229 -13.24 3.79 1.67
N ARG A 230 -14.14 2.80 1.70
CA ARG A 230 -14.51 2.00 0.50
C ARG A 230 -15.06 2.89 -0.61
N ASP A 231 -16.04 3.73 -0.30
CA ASP A 231 -16.74 4.55 -1.28
C ASP A 231 -15.83 5.69 -1.78
N ASP A 232 -15.07 6.29 -0.87
CA ASP A 232 -14.13 7.37 -1.20
C ASP A 232 -13.00 6.87 -2.12
N LEU A 233 -12.42 5.69 -1.85
CA LEU A 233 -11.42 5.07 -2.71
C LEU A 233 -11.99 4.68 -4.08
N LEU A 234 -13.23 4.18 -4.10
CA LEU A 234 -13.91 3.83 -5.35
C LEU A 234 -14.18 5.07 -6.21
N GLN A 235 -14.60 6.17 -5.60
CA GLN A 235 -14.73 7.46 -6.27
C GLN A 235 -13.37 7.94 -6.80
N LEU A 236 -12.32 7.84 -6.00
CA LEU A 236 -10.96 8.22 -6.41
C LEU A 236 -10.50 7.40 -7.63
N LEU A 237 -10.76 6.10 -7.68
CA LEU A 237 -10.42 5.25 -8.83
C LEU A 237 -11.12 5.67 -10.14
N ARG A 238 -12.34 6.22 -10.03
CA ARG A 238 -13.13 6.71 -11.17
C ARG A 238 -12.62 8.06 -11.66
N GLU A 239 -12.36 8.98 -10.75
CA GLU A 239 -12.10 10.39 -11.06
C GLU A 239 -10.61 10.71 -11.29
N GLU A 240 -9.70 9.97 -10.66
CA GLU A 240 -8.27 10.21 -10.77
C GLU A 240 -7.80 9.99 -12.21
N LYS A 241 -7.00 10.92 -12.73
CA LYS A 241 -6.56 10.90 -14.14
C LYS A 241 -5.20 10.22 -14.29
N THR A 242 -4.43 10.19 -13.22
CA THR A 242 -3.06 9.69 -13.23
C THR A 242 -3.03 8.21 -12.87
N PRO A 243 -2.45 7.34 -13.73
CA PRO A 243 -2.37 5.92 -13.42
C PRO A 243 -1.61 5.59 -12.14
N PHE A 244 -0.66 6.43 -11.73
CA PHE A 244 0.08 6.28 -10.48
C PHE A 244 -0.85 6.32 -9.27
N TRP A 245 -1.67 7.35 -9.16
CA TRP A 245 -2.59 7.51 -8.02
C TRP A 245 -3.77 6.52 -8.09
N LYS A 246 -4.15 6.05 -9.29
CA LYS A 246 -5.03 4.88 -9.41
C LYS A 246 -4.40 3.61 -8.85
N ALA A 247 -3.10 3.38 -9.07
CA ALA A 247 -2.42 2.22 -8.52
C ALA A 247 -2.39 2.27 -6.97
N VAL A 248 -2.10 3.45 -6.41
CA VAL A 248 -2.17 3.69 -4.95
C VAL A 248 -3.58 3.41 -4.40
N ALA A 249 -4.62 3.93 -5.05
CA ALA A 249 -6.00 3.68 -4.61
C ALA A 249 -6.38 2.19 -4.72
N THR A 250 -5.90 1.48 -5.77
CA THR A 250 -6.09 0.03 -5.92
C THR A 250 -5.41 -0.76 -4.80
N GLU A 251 -4.20 -0.37 -4.38
CA GLU A 251 -3.50 -1.00 -3.25
C GLU A 251 -4.31 -0.87 -1.96
N LEU A 252 -4.94 0.28 -1.73
CA LEU A 252 -5.70 0.55 -0.50
C LEU A 252 -7.12 -0.04 -0.51
N ILE A 253 -7.74 -0.21 -1.68
CA ILE A 253 -9.13 -0.72 -1.77
C ILE A 253 -9.21 -2.25 -1.76
N HIS A 254 -8.07 -2.96 -1.87
CA HIS A 254 -8.02 -4.42 -1.93
C HIS A 254 -8.78 -5.15 -0.79
N PRO A 255 -8.92 -4.64 0.45
CA PRO A 255 -9.68 -5.33 1.49
C PRO A 255 -11.17 -5.51 1.13
N TRP A 256 -11.69 -4.66 0.25
CA TRP A 256 -13.05 -4.73 -0.27
C TRP A 256 -13.15 -5.44 -1.63
N SER A 257 -12.13 -6.18 -2.07
CA SER A 257 -12.16 -6.87 -3.37
C SER A 257 -13.30 -7.89 -3.50
N GLY A 258 -13.87 -8.38 -2.38
CA GLY A 258 -15.08 -9.22 -2.39
C GLY A 258 -16.35 -8.52 -2.87
N ASP A 259 -16.38 -7.18 -2.88
CA ASP A 259 -17.50 -6.39 -3.37
C ASP A 259 -17.57 -6.43 -4.92
N PRO A 260 -18.74 -6.70 -5.52
CA PRO A 260 -18.88 -6.78 -6.98
C PRO A 260 -18.49 -5.51 -7.73
N GLU A 261 -18.76 -4.33 -7.17
CA GLU A 261 -18.46 -3.04 -7.80
C GLU A 261 -16.95 -2.75 -7.72
N VAL A 262 -16.33 -3.06 -6.58
CA VAL A 262 -14.87 -2.93 -6.37
C VAL A 262 -14.13 -3.90 -7.28
N SER A 263 -14.46 -5.19 -7.26
CA SER A 263 -13.82 -6.21 -8.10
C SER A 263 -13.93 -5.88 -9.59
N THR A 264 -15.09 -5.41 -10.05
CA THR A 264 -15.28 -4.99 -11.45
C THR A 264 -14.38 -3.80 -11.79
N THR A 265 -14.31 -2.78 -10.93
CA THR A 265 -13.44 -1.62 -11.14
C THR A 265 -11.96 -2.01 -11.20
N ILE A 266 -11.50 -2.94 -10.36
CA ILE A 266 -10.12 -3.43 -10.37
C ILE A 266 -9.84 -4.25 -11.64
N LEU A 267 -10.78 -5.08 -12.09
CA LEU A 267 -10.69 -5.84 -13.33
C LEU A 267 -10.58 -4.93 -14.56
N ASP A 268 -11.36 -3.86 -14.62
CA ASP A 268 -11.31 -2.89 -15.73
C ASP A 268 -9.92 -2.23 -15.84
N ASN A 269 -9.27 -1.96 -14.70
CA ASN A 269 -7.92 -1.39 -14.67
C ASN A 269 -6.84 -2.31 -15.28
N LEU A 270 -7.11 -3.61 -15.43
CA LEU A 270 -6.18 -4.54 -16.11
C LEU A 270 -6.03 -4.24 -17.60
N ALA A 271 -6.95 -3.49 -18.21
CA ALA A 271 -6.85 -3.03 -19.60
C ALA A 271 -6.04 -1.73 -19.75
N SER A 272 -5.52 -1.15 -18.66
CA SER A 272 -4.75 0.10 -18.70
C SER A 272 -3.49 -0.02 -19.54
N THR A 273 -3.13 1.04 -20.27
CA THR A 273 -1.83 1.12 -20.96
C THR A 273 -0.65 1.21 -19.96
N ASN A 274 -0.91 1.62 -18.72
CA ASN A 274 0.11 1.75 -17.68
C ASN A 274 0.36 0.41 -16.95
N ALA A 275 1.58 -0.10 -17.04
CA ALA A 275 1.93 -1.40 -16.47
C ALA A 275 1.98 -1.44 -14.94
N LEU A 276 2.27 -0.32 -14.25
CA LEU A 276 2.20 -0.25 -12.79
C LEU A 276 0.76 -0.50 -12.32
N LEU A 277 -0.22 0.18 -12.94
CA LEU A 277 -1.63 -0.02 -12.61
C LEU A 277 -2.10 -1.44 -12.91
N ARG A 278 -1.75 -2.03 -14.08
CA ARG A 278 -2.11 -3.42 -14.39
C ARG A 278 -1.55 -4.41 -13.35
N GLY A 279 -0.28 -4.28 -12.99
CA GLY A 279 0.37 -5.16 -12.01
C GLY A 279 -0.23 -5.05 -10.61
N THR A 280 -0.43 -3.82 -10.11
CA THR A 280 -1.09 -3.57 -8.82
C THR A 280 -2.53 -4.10 -8.81
N SER A 281 -3.29 -3.88 -9.88
CA SER A 281 -4.64 -4.45 -10.04
C SER A 281 -4.65 -5.97 -10.03
N ALA A 282 -3.66 -6.64 -10.64
CA ALA A 282 -3.53 -8.09 -10.56
C ALA A 282 -3.33 -8.54 -9.12
N ARG A 283 -2.39 -7.93 -8.39
CA ARG A 283 -2.11 -8.24 -6.97
C ARG A 283 -3.33 -8.06 -6.07
N ALA A 284 -4.10 -6.99 -6.25
CA ALA A 284 -5.29 -6.69 -5.46
C ALA A 284 -6.41 -7.75 -5.61
N LEU A 285 -6.36 -8.59 -6.64
CA LEU A 285 -7.34 -9.64 -6.91
C LEU A 285 -6.93 -11.03 -6.37
N ASP A 286 -5.79 -11.17 -5.68
CA ASP A 286 -5.30 -12.48 -5.16
C ASP A 286 -6.35 -13.23 -4.34
N SER A 287 -7.07 -12.54 -3.46
CA SER A 287 -8.06 -13.15 -2.58
C SER A 287 -9.27 -13.74 -3.34
N LEU A 288 -9.60 -13.21 -4.52
CA LEU A 288 -10.72 -13.70 -5.34
C LEU A 288 -10.35 -14.94 -6.14
N VAL A 289 -9.10 -15.03 -6.60
CA VAL A 289 -8.57 -16.25 -7.22
C VAL A 289 -8.64 -17.43 -6.24
N ARG A 290 -8.27 -17.20 -4.98
CA ARG A 290 -8.38 -18.22 -3.92
C ARG A 290 -9.82 -18.65 -3.63
N ARG A 291 -10.80 -17.80 -3.94
CA ARG A 291 -12.24 -18.11 -3.82
C ARG A 291 -12.83 -18.73 -5.08
N GLY A 292 -12.04 -18.93 -6.13
CA GLY A 292 -12.47 -19.53 -7.39
C GLY A 292 -13.26 -18.59 -8.30
N ASP A 293 -13.05 -17.27 -8.24
CA ASP A 293 -13.68 -16.35 -9.21
C ASP A 293 -13.10 -16.55 -10.62
N THR A 294 -13.92 -17.13 -11.50
CA THR A 294 -13.52 -17.50 -12.86
C THR A 294 -13.20 -16.30 -13.76
N ARG A 295 -13.76 -15.12 -13.48
CA ARG A 295 -13.45 -13.88 -14.22
C ARG A 295 -12.01 -13.47 -13.96
N VAL A 296 -11.61 -13.52 -12.69
CA VAL A 296 -10.25 -13.18 -12.25
C VAL A 296 -9.26 -14.20 -12.78
N ASP A 297 -9.57 -15.50 -12.70
CA ASP A 297 -8.73 -16.56 -13.26
C ASP A 297 -8.46 -16.38 -14.76
N SER A 298 -9.49 -16.05 -15.53
CA SER A 298 -9.36 -15.76 -16.97
C SER A 298 -8.50 -14.52 -17.22
N ALA A 299 -8.68 -13.47 -16.41
CA ALA A 299 -7.90 -12.25 -16.52
C ALA A 299 -6.41 -12.48 -16.19
N MET A 300 -6.12 -13.19 -15.09
CA MET A 300 -4.74 -13.50 -14.68
C MET A 300 -4.04 -14.37 -15.72
N SER A 301 -4.74 -15.34 -16.29
CA SER A 301 -4.20 -16.21 -17.36
C SER A 301 -3.72 -15.40 -18.57
N LYS A 302 -4.43 -14.33 -18.96
CA LYS A 302 -4.01 -13.42 -20.04
C LYS A 302 -2.77 -12.61 -19.67
N LEU A 303 -2.66 -12.17 -18.42
CA LEU A 303 -1.53 -11.35 -17.95
C LEU A 303 -0.23 -12.13 -17.79
N LEU A 304 -0.27 -13.47 -17.76
CA LEU A 304 0.93 -14.30 -17.83
C LEU A 304 1.73 -14.06 -19.14
N ASP A 305 1.10 -13.52 -20.18
CA ASP A 305 1.75 -13.16 -21.44
C ASP A 305 1.95 -11.63 -21.63
N ASP A 306 1.70 -10.81 -20.60
CA ASP A 306 1.89 -9.35 -20.67
C ASP A 306 3.31 -8.99 -21.15
N PRO A 307 3.49 -7.96 -22.00
CA PRO A 307 4.81 -7.56 -22.48
C PRO A 307 5.77 -7.18 -21.34
N VAL A 308 5.27 -6.63 -20.23
CA VAL A 308 6.08 -6.14 -19.10
C VAL A 308 6.28 -7.23 -18.05
N ARG A 309 7.54 -7.49 -17.66
CA ARG A 309 7.91 -8.55 -16.71
C ARG A 309 7.19 -8.39 -15.38
N LYS A 310 7.13 -7.18 -14.80
CA LYS A 310 6.46 -6.97 -13.52
C LYS A 310 5.01 -7.45 -13.54
N VAL A 311 4.26 -7.18 -14.61
CA VAL A 311 2.85 -7.61 -14.72
C VAL A 311 2.75 -9.13 -14.79
N ARG A 312 3.65 -9.78 -15.54
CA ARG A 312 3.74 -11.25 -15.56
C ARG A 312 4.06 -11.82 -14.19
N VAL A 313 4.99 -11.22 -13.45
CA VAL A 313 5.37 -11.64 -12.09
C VAL A 313 4.19 -11.48 -11.13
N ASP A 314 3.47 -10.36 -11.19
CA ASP A 314 2.29 -10.13 -10.36
C ASP A 314 1.18 -11.15 -10.63
N ALA A 315 0.87 -11.41 -11.91
CA ALA A 315 -0.12 -12.41 -12.31
C ALA A 315 0.32 -13.85 -11.94
N ALA A 316 1.60 -14.17 -12.14
CA ALA A 316 2.15 -15.47 -11.72
C ALA A 316 2.13 -15.64 -10.20
N TRP A 317 2.36 -14.57 -9.43
CA TRP A 317 2.26 -14.60 -7.98
C TRP A 317 0.83 -14.89 -7.53
N VAL A 318 -0.17 -14.27 -8.17
CA VAL A 318 -1.58 -14.54 -7.88
C VAL A 318 -1.95 -16.00 -8.16
N LEU A 319 -1.35 -16.59 -9.21
CA LEU A 319 -1.56 -18.00 -9.62
C LEU A 319 -0.47 -18.95 -9.09
N ARG A 320 0.27 -18.58 -8.03
CA ARG A 320 1.51 -19.28 -7.61
C ARG A 320 1.33 -20.76 -7.25
N ASP A 321 0.13 -21.13 -6.80
CA ASP A 321 -0.27 -22.50 -6.50
C ASP A 321 -0.21 -23.41 -7.75
N ARG A 322 -0.49 -22.87 -8.94
CA ARG A 322 -0.68 -23.67 -10.17
C ARG A 322 0.08 -23.21 -11.40
N VAL A 323 0.68 -22.01 -11.40
CA VAL A 323 1.50 -21.53 -12.51
C VAL A 323 2.66 -22.49 -12.75
N ASN A 324 2.88 -22.88 -14.02
CA ASN A 324 3.98 -23.77 -14.38
C ASN A 324 5.31 -22.99 -14.35
N PRO A 325 6.29 -23.38 -13.50
CA PRO A 325 7.58 -22.68 -13.37
C PRO A 325 8.39 -22.60 -14.67
N GLN A 326 8.11 -23.46 -15.65
CA GLN A 326 8.80 -23.51 -16.94
C GLN A 326 8.19 -22.57 -18.00
N THR A 327 7.09 -21.90 -17.71
CA THR A 327 6.51 -20.86 -18.58
C THR A 327 7.30 -19.55 -18.47
N LYS A 328 7.08 -18.59 -19.39
CA LYS A 328 7.74 -17.27 -19.34
C LYS A 328 7.48 -16.56 -18.00
N ALA A 329 6.22 -16.41 -17.61
CA ALA A 329 5.84 -15.81 -16.34
C ALA A 329 6.28 -16.63 -15.12
N GLY A 330 6.20 -17.96 -15.19
CA GLY A 330 6.69 -18.85 -14.13
C GLY A 330 8.19 -18.68 -13.87
N ARG A 331 9.01 -18.60 -14.92
CA ARG A 331 10.45 -18.33 -14.80
C ARG A 331 10.73 -16.93 -14.27
N ASP A 332 9.98 -15.93 -14.71
CA ASP A 332 10.10 -14.56 -14.20
C ASP A 332 9.81 -14.52 -12.67
N LEU A 333 8.76 -15.19 -12.21
CA LEU A 333 8.42 -15.30 -10.78
C LEU A 333 9.50 -16.04 -9.99
N VAL A 334 9.90 -17.23 -10.43
CA VAL A 334 10.93 -18.03 -9.74
C VAL A 334 12.24 -17.26 -9.66
N ARG A 335 12.63 -16.57 -10.73
CA ARG A 335 13.83 -15.73 -10.74
C ARG A 335 13.77 -14.63 -9.68
N MET A 336 12.64 -13.92 -9.56
CA MET A 336 12.46 -12.92 -8.50
C MET A 336 12.59 -13.56 -7.11
N LEU A 337 11.96 -14.71 -6.88
CA LEU A 337 12.00 -15.39 -5.58
C LEU A 337 13.40 -15.89 -5.22
N GLU A 338 14.16 -16.40 -6.20
CA GLU A 338 15.55 -16.81 -6.00
C GLU A 338 16.46 -15.62 -5.71
N TYR A 339 16.28 -14.51 -6.42
CA TYR A 339 17.12 -13.34 -6.25
C TYR A 339 16.99 -12.71 -4.86
N ASN A 340 15.77 -12.63 -4.32
CA ASN A 340 15.50 -11.95 -3.05
C ASN A 340 15.63 -12.86 -1.81
N VAL A 341 16.01 -14.12 -1.98
CA VAL A 341 15.97 -15.12 -0.89
C VAL A 341 17.00 -14.88 0.22
N ASP A 342 17.95 -13.98 0.01
CA ASP A 342 18.94 -13.51 0.99
C ASP A 342 18.42 -12.36 1.87
N MET A 343 17.23 -11.83 1.57
CA MET A 343 16.50 -10.86 2.40
C MET A 343 15.39 -11.56 3.21
N PRO A 344 15.07 -11.09 4.43
CA PRO A 344 14.04 -11.73 5.25
C PRO A 344 12.67 -11.83 4.55
N THR A 345 12.24 -10.75 3.88
CA THR A 345 10.96 -10.70 3.16
C THR A 345 10.96 -11.55 1.90
N GLY A 346 12.08 -11.69 1.18
CA GLY A 346 12.16 -12.56 0.01
C GLY A 346 12.20 -14.04 0.39
N ALA A 347 12.89 -14.41 1.48
CA ALA A 347 12.80 -15.75 2.05
C ALA A 347 11.36 -16.07 2.50
N LEU A 348 10.66 -15.14 3.14
CA LEU A 348 9.25 -15.28 3.49
C LEU A 348 8.38 -15.55 2.24
N GLN A 349 8.53 -14.75 1.19
CA GLN A 349 7.77 -14.92 -0.06
C GLN A 349 8.02 -16.28 -0.70
N LYS A 350 9.27 -16.77 -0.66
CA LYS A 350 9.59 -18.11 -1.17
C LYS A 350 8.96 -19.21 -0.31
N GLY A 351 8.90 -19.02 1.00
CA GLY A 351 8.13 -19.90 1.90
C GLY A 351 6.65 -19.97 1.54
N LEU A 352 6.00 -18.82 1.31
CA LEU A 352 4.60 -18.74 0.88
C LEU A 352 4.37 -19.39 -0.49
N TYR A 353 5.31 -19.23 -1.43
CA TYR A 353 5.25 -19.88 -2.74
C TYR A 353 5.20 -21.41 -2.62
N HIS A 354 6.07 -22.00 -1.79
CA HIS A 354 6.08 -23.44 -1.56
C HIS A 354 4.86 -23.92 -0.75
N LEU A 355 4.41 -23.12 0.22
CA LEU A 355 3.23 -23.44 1.03
C LEU A 355 1.99 -23.60 0.15
N ASP A 356 1.73 -22.64 -0.75
CA ASP A 356 0.58 -22.66 -1.65
C ASP A 356 0.63 -23.79 -2.69
N ARG A 357 1.79 -24.43 -2.87
CA ARG A 357 2.00 -25.59 -3.73
C ARG A 357 1.96 -26.93 -2.97
N ASN A 358 1.61 -26.90 -1.68
CA ASN A 358 1.64 -28.04 -0.78
C ASN A 358 3.03 -28.66 -0.58
N GLU A 359 4.09 -27.86 -0.72
CA GLU A 359 5.48 -28.27 -0.54
C GLU A 359 5.96 -27.88 0.88
N ALA A 360 5.32 -28.45 1.91
CA ALA A 360 5.42 -28.01 3.31
C ALA A 360 6.86 -27.98 3.87
N GLU A 361 7.69 -28.97 3.54
CA GLU A 361 9.08 -29.07 4.01
C GLU A 361 9.94 -27.93 3.45
N LEU A 362 9.78 -27.62 2.15
CA LEU A 362 10.46 -26.50 1.52
C LEU A 362 9.95 -25.17 2.09
N ALA A 363 8.63 -25.03 2.26
CA ALA A 363 8.01 -23.85 2.85
C ALA A 363 8.60 -23.55 4.24
N GLU A 364 8.62 -24.54 5.14
CA GLU A 364 9.19 -24.42 6.48
C GLU A 364 10.67 -24.00 6.45
N SER A 365 11.47 -24.59 5.56
CA SER A 365 12.89 -24.24 5.43
C SER A 365 13.10 -22.75 5.15
N TYR A 366 12.24 -22.15 4.31
CA TYR A 366 12.32 -20.74 3.96
C TYR A 366 11.72 -19.81 5.02
N PHE A 367 10.65 -20.21 5.71
CA PHE A 367 10.17 -19.45 6.87
C PHE A 367 11.24 -19.39 7.98
N ARG A 368 11.90 -20.51 8.27
CA ARG A 368 13.02 -20.54 9.22
C ARG A 368 14.21 -19.71 8.74
N LYS A 369 14.50 -19.71 7.44
CA LYS A 369 15.51 -18.83 6.85
C LYS A 369 15.16 -17.35 7.05
N ALA A 370 13.91 -16.96 6.80
CA ALA A 370 13.45 -15.58 7.01
C ALA A 370 13.66 -15.13 8.47
N ILE A 371 13.24 -15.95 9.44
CA ILE A 371 13.44 -15.69 10.88
C ILE A 371 14.92 -15.66 11.26
N LYS A 372 15.77 -16.48 10.63
CA LYS A 372 17.21 -16.44 10.86
C LYS A 372 17.84 -15.15 10.34
N LEU A 373 17.40 -14.65 9.19
CA LEU A 373 17.87 -13.39 8.59
C LEU A 373 17.43 -12.17 9.41
N ASP A 374 16.23 -12.21 10.00
CA ASP A 374 15.78 -11.21 10.96
C ASP A 374 15.16 -11.84 12.23
N GLY A 375 16.04 -12.09 13.20
CA GLY A 375 15.69 -12.69 14.47
C GLY A 375 14.84 -11.80 15.39
N HIS A 376 14.63 -10.51 15.08
CA HIS A 376 13.85 -9.59 15.90
C HIS A 376 12.54 -9.15 15.23
N SER A 377 12.20 -9.71 14.07
CA SER A 377 10.92 -9.46 13.42
C SER A 377 9.79 -10.24 14.08
N ALA A 378 8.86 -9.52 14.71
CA ALA A 378 7.57 -10.08 15.14
C ALA A 378 6.68 -10.47 13.93
N PRO A 379 6.59 -9.66 12.84
CA PRO A 379 5.83 -10.04 11.65
C PRO A 379 6.24 -11.39 11.04
N LEU A 380 7.55 -11.70 10.96
CA LEU A 380 7.99 -12.99 10.39
C LEU A 380 7.54 -14.19 11.22
N ARG A 381 7.44 -14.05 12.55
CA ARG A 381 6.93 -15.11 13.44
C ARG A 381 5.43 -15.27 13.31
N HIS A 382 4.70 -14.17 13.17
CA HIS A 382 3.28 -14.18 12.87
C HIS A 382 2.99 -14.93 11.56
N GLU A 383 3.70 -14.59 10.48
CA GLU A 383 3.51 -15.29 9.19
C GLU A 383 3.89 -16.77 9.26
N TYR A 384 4.98 -17.11 9.96
CA TYR A 384 5.35 -18.51 10.16
C TYR A 384 4.31 -19.27 10.99
N ALA A 385 3.70 -18.64 12.00
CA ALA A 385 2.61 -19.24 12.75
C ALA A 385 1.37 -19.52 11.88
N ILE A 386 1.00 -18.59 10.99
CA ILE A 386 -0.08 -18.81 10.03
C ILE A 386 0.24 -20.02 9.15
N ALA A 387 1.47 -20.08 8.63
CA ALA A 387 1.92 -21.22 7.83
C ALA A 387 1.87 -22.55 8.61
N LEU A 388 2.28 -22.56 9.88
CA LEU A 388 2.20 -23.75 10.75
C LEU A 388 0.76 -24.22 10.96
N SER A 389 -0.18 -23.31 11.18
CA SER A 389 -1.62 -23.64 11.26
C SER A 389 -2.13 -24.24 9.94
N MET A 390 -1.78 -23.64 8.79
CA MET A 390 -2.13 -24.18 7.48
C MET A 390 -1.53 -25.57 7.20
N MET A 391 -0.36 -25.88 7.79
CA MET A 391 0.29 -27.19 7.75
C MET A 391 -0.28 -28.19 8.79
N GLY A 392 -1.32 -27.83 9.54
CA GLY A 392 -1.95 -28.69 10.55
C GLY A 392 -1.15 -28.83 11.84
N ARG A 393 -0.33 -27.83 12.19
CA ARG A 393 0.55 -27.81 13.38
C ARG A 393 0.17 -26.66 14.35
N PRO A 394 -1.05 -26.66 14.91
CA PRO A 394 -1.56 -25.53 15.69
C PRO A 394 -0.79 -25.26 16.99
N GLU A 395 -0.26 -26.29 17.65
CA GLU A 395 0.58 -26.10 18.87
C GLU A 395 1.88 -25.35 18.58
N GLU A 396 2.50 -25.62 17.43
CA GLU A 396 3.70 -24.88 17.01
C GLU A 396 3.35 -23.46 16.55
N ALA A 397 2.20 -23.27 15.90
CA ALA A 397 1.69 -21.95 15.54
C ALA A 397 1.49 -21.07 16.78
N ILE A 398 0.93 -21.63 17.87
CA ILE A 398 0.78 -20.96 19.15
C ILE A 398 2.13 -20.49 19.70
N ASN A 399 3.16 -21.36 19.68
CA ASN A 399 4.50 -21.02 20.17
C ASN A 399 5.11 -19.87 19.34
N ALA A 400 4.97 -19.91 18.02
CA ALA A 400 5.43 -18.83 17.14
C ALA A 400 4.69 -17.51 17.40
N LEU A 401 3.37 -17.55 17.66
CA LEU A 401 2.60 -16.35 18.03
C LEU A 401 2.98 -15.78 19.39
N GLN A 402 3.24 -16.62 20.39
CA GLN A 402 3.73 -16.18 21.68
C GLN A 402 5.07 -15.45 21.55
N GLU A 403 5.96 -15.95 20.70
CA GLU A 403 7.23 -15.31 20.41
C GLU A 403 7.04 -14.00 19.61
N ALA A 404 6.08 -13.92 18.69
CA ALA A 404 5.70 -12.66 18.03
C ALA A 404 5.24 -11.61 19.06
N ILE A 405 4.37 -12.00 19.99
CA ILE A 405 3.89 -11.15 21.11
C ILE A 405 5.04 -10.76 22.04
N ARG A 406 6.03 -11.63 22.27
CA ARG A 406 7.20 -11.30 23.08
C ARG A 406 8.01 -10.16 22.47
N LEU A 407 8.13 -10.15 21.14
CA LEU A 407 8.86 -9.11 20.40
C LEU A 407 8.07 -7.82 20.24
N ASP A 408 6.77 -7.92 19.97
CA ASP A 408 5.85 -6.78 19.94
C ASP A 408 4.58 -7.08 20.77
N PRO A 409 4.57 -6.70 22.06
CA PRO A 409 3.46 -7.02 22.95
C PRO A 409 2.24 -6.10 22.76
N ARG A 410 2.33 -5.07 21.92
CA ARG A 410 1.28 -4.07 21.71
C ARG A 410 0.48 -4.28 20.43
N GLU A 411 0.93 -5.17 19.54
CA GLU A 411 0.19 -5.52 18.33
C GLU A 411 -1.04 -6.39 18.66
N ALA A 412 -2.23 -5.83 18.43
CA ALA A 412 -3.50 -6.48 18.74
C ALA A 412 -3.77 -7.72 17.88
N GLU A 413 -3.37 -7.70 16.61
CA GLU A 413 -3.60 -8.80 15.67
C GLU A 413 -2.91 -10.09 16.16
N TYR A 414 -1.74 -10.00 16.79
CA TYR A 414 -1.04 -11.19 17.30
C TYR A 414 -1.81 -11.87 18.43
N HIS A 415 -2.41 -11.09 19.34
CA HIS A 415 -3.28 -11.63 20.40
C HIS A 415 -4.57 -12.23 19.82
N TYR A 416 -5.13 -11.61 18.77
CA TYR A 416 -6.28 -12.17 18.06
C TYR A 416 -5.95 -13.52 17.42
N LYS A 417 -4.85 -13.64 16.68
CA LYS A 417 -4.41 -14.90 16.08
C LYS A 417 -4.08 -15.95 17.12
N LEU A 418 -3.45 -15.56 18.23
CA LEU A 418 -3.16 -16.48 19.35
C LEU A 418 -4.47 -17.04 19.92
N ALA A 419 -5.51 -16.21 20.03
CA ALA A 419 -6.82 -16.69 20.46
C ALA A 419 -7.42 -17.72 19.50
N LEU A 420 -7.28 -17.52 18.18
CA LEU A 420 -7.74 -18.49 17.19
C LEU A 420 -7.01 -19.83 17.34
N GLY A 421 -5.68 -19.81 17.54
CA GLY A 421 -4.90 -21.02 17.83
C GLY A 421 -5.35 -21.74 19.11
N TRP A 422 -5.61 -20.99 20.20
CA TRP A 422 -6.17 -21.58 21.42
C TRP A 422 -7.56 -22.17 21.21
N ASN A 423 -8.39 -21.54 20.37
CA ASN A 423 -9.71 -22.06 20.05
C ASN A 423 -9.64 -23.36 19.25
N GLU A 424 -8.74 -23.44 18.27
CA GLU A 424 -8.48 -24.64 17.46
C GLU A 424 -8.00 -25.82 18.33
N THR A 425 -7.21 -25.54 19.36
CA THR A 425 -6.73 -26.54 20.34
C THR A 425 -7.70 -26.77 21.51
N GLY A 426 -8.90 -26.17 21.48
CA GLY A 426 -9.96 -26.38 22.48
C GLY A 426 -9.76 -25.65 23.82
N ASN A 427 -8.78 -24.76 23.93
CA ASN A 427 -8.48 -24.04 25.17
C ASN A 427 -9.28 -22.73 25.29
N LEU A 428 -10.60 -22.84 25.49
CA LEU A 428 -11.53 -21.70 25.55
C LEU A 428 -11.13 -20.60 26.55
N GLY A 429 -10.57 -20.96 27.70
CA GLY A 429 -10.12 -19.99 28.70
C GLY A 429 -8.99 -19.09 28.18
N LYS A 430 -7.99 -19.68 27.51
CA LYS A 430 -6.91 -18.91 26.88
C LYS A 430 -7.38 -18.12 25.65
N THR A 431 -8.35 -18.65 24.90
CA THR A 431 -9.02 -17.94 23.80
C THR A 431 -9.63 -16.63 24.29
N VAL A 432 -10.46 -16.67 25.34
CA VAL A 432 -11.10 -15.46 25.90
C VAL A 432 -10.06 -14.46 26.41
N ASN A 433 -9.04 -14.92 27.15
CA ASN A 433 -7.99 -14.04 27.67
C ASN A 433 -7.24 -13.31 26.54
N SER A 434 -6.90 -14.03 25.46
CA SER A 434 -6.19 -13.47 24.31
C SER A 434 -7.08 -12.49 23.53
N LEU A 435 -8.37 -12.79 23.35
CA LEU A 435 -9.33 -11.86 22.72
C LEU A 435 -9.55 -10.60 23.55
N VAL A 436 -9.66 -10.73 24.88
CA VAL A 436 -9.74 -9.58 25.79
C VAL A 436 -8.51 -8.69 25.61
N ARG A 437 -7.31 -9.28 25.50
CA ARG A 437 -6.10 -8.51 25.27
C ARG A 437 -6.09 -7.80 23.92
N ALA A 438 -6.54 -8.48 22.86
CA ALA A 438 -6.65 -7.90 21.52
C ALA A 438 -7.57 -6.66 21.51
N VAL A 439 -8.76 -6.73 22.13
CA VAL A 439 -9.70 -5.59 22.17
C VAL A 439 -9.27 -4.48 23.13
N GLN A 440 -8.45 -4.78 24.14
CA GLN A 440 -7.83 -3.76 24.98
C GLN A 440 -6.75 -2.97 24.23
N LEU A 441 -5.96 -3.66 23.40
CA LEU A 441 -4.91 -3.05 22.59
C LEU A 441 -5.49 -2.26 21.41
N ASN A 442 -6.49 -2.82 20.73
CA ASN A 442 -7.23 -2.16 19.67
C ASN A 442 -8.75 -2.28 19.90
N PRO A 443 -9.37 -1.28 20.55
CA PRO A 443 -10.81 -1.24 20.77
C PRO A 443 -11.65 -1.19 19.49
N ARG A 444 -11.04 -0.85 18.34
CA ARG A 444 -11.69 -0.83 17.01
C ARG A 444 -11.51 -2.12 16.22
N HIS A 445 -10.98 -3.19 16.82
CA HIS A 445 -10.84 -4.47 16.13
C HIS A 445 -12.15 -5.29 16.20
N ALA A 446 -13.06 -5.08 15.23
CA ALA A 446 -14.39 -5.69 15.20
C ALA A 446 -14.38 -7.22 15.27
N ARG A 447 -13.47 -7.88 14.53
CA ARG A 447 -13.36 -9.35 14.52
C ARG A 447 -12.99 -9.92 15.88
N SER A 448 -12.18 -9.22 16.68
CA SER A 448 -11.88 -9.67 18.05
C SER A 448 -13.09 -9.53 18.96
N TRP A 449 -13.87 -8.45 18.84
CA TRP A 449 -15.12 -8.31 19.59
C TRP A 449 -16.14 -9.39 19.24
N TYR A 450 -16.30 -9.70 17.95
CA TYR A 450 -17.19 -10.75 17.47
C TYR A 450 -16.80 -12.12 18.05
N ASN A 451 -15.54 -12.52 17.86
CA ASN A 451 -15.04 -13.80 18.38
C ASN A 451 -15.02 -13.85 19.91
N LEU A 452 -14.83 -12.72 20.60
CA LEU A 452 -14.97 -12.64 22.06
C LEU A 452 -16.40 -12.93 22.50
N GLY A 453 -17.38 -12.41 21.76
CA GLY A 453 -18.79 -12.73 21.94
C GLY A 453 -19.06 -14.23 21.84
N LEU A 454 -18.63 -14.85 20.74
CA LEU A 454 -18.79 -16.29 20.53
C LEU A 454 -18.10 -17.13 21.60
N ALA A 455 -16.84 -16.81 21.93
CA ALA A 455 -16.07 -17.55 22.94
C ALA A 455 -16.68 -17.46 24.34
N ARG A 456 -17.18 -16.28 24.75
CA ARG A 456 -17.89 -16.10 26.03
C ARG A 456 -19.21 -16.85 26.08
N ASN A 457 -19.95 -16.91 24.98
CA ASN A 457 -21.16 -17.71 24.90
C ASN A 457 -20.84 -19.20 25.08
N SER A 458 -19.78 -19.71 24.45
CA SER A 458 -19.30 -21.09 24.64
C SER A 458 -18.82 -21.38 26.07
N MET A 459 -18.41 -20.35 26.82
CA MET A 459 -18.11 -20.43 28.26
C MET A 459 -19.35 -20.26 29.16
N ASN A 460 -20.55 -20.29 28.61
CA ASN A 460 -21.81 -20.08 29.33
C ASN A 460 -21.88 -18.69 30.04
N GLN A 461 -21.37 -17.65 29.37
CA GLN A 461 -21.42 -16.24 29.82
C GLN A 461 -22.22 -15.39 28.80
N PRO A 462 -23.52 -15.65 28.61
CA PRO A 462 -24.29 -15.10 27.49
C PRO A 462 -24.49 -13.57 27.56
N GLU A 463 -24.59 -12.98 28.74
CA GLU A 463 -24.69 -11.53 28.91
C GLU A 463 -23.40 -10.83 28.49
N ALA A 464 -22.25 -11.39 28.89
CA ALA A 464 -20.94 -10.89 28.52
C ALA A 464 -20.64 -11.09 27.02
N ALA A 465 -21.24 -12.11 26.41
CA ALA A 465 -21.21 -12.34 24.97
C ALA A 465 -22.01 -11.28 24.20
N ILE A 466 -23.25 -11.01 24.62
CA ILE A 466 -24.10 -9.96 24.04
C ILE A 466 -23.41 -8.59 24.09
N ALA A 467 -22.78 -8.25 25.23
CA ALA A 467 -22.05 -6.99 25.36
C ALA A 467 -20.88 -6.87 24.36
N ALA A 468 -20.15 -7.96 24.13
CA ALA A 468 -19.05 -7.99 23.16
C ALA A 468 -19.56 -7.89 21.71
N LEU A 469 -20.68 -8.56 21.38
CA LEU A 469 -21.30 -8.48 20.05
C LEU A 469 -21.86 -7.08 19.77
N LEU A 470 -22.48 -6.42 20.75
CA LEU A 470 -22.89 -5.01 20.62
C LEU A 470 -21.69 -4.08 20.35
N LYS A 471 -20.53 -4.37 20.94
CA LYS A 471 -19.30 -3.64 20.61
C LYS A 471 -18.84 -3.92 19.17
N ALA A 472 -18.87 -5.17 18.72
CA ALA A 472 -18.58 -5.51 17.33
C ALA A 472 -19.51 -4.75 16.36
N GLU A 473 -20.82 -4.71 16.64
CA GLU A 473 -21.82 -3.94 15.88
C GLU A 473 -21.50 -2.44 15.86
N SER A 474 -21.11 -1.86 16.99
CA SER A 474 -20.77 -0.43 17.05
C SER A 474 -19.52 -0.06 16.27
N VAL A 475 -18.57 -1.00 16.16
CA VAL A 475 -17.31 -0.81 15.44
C VAL A 475 -17.47 -1.09 13.94
N SER A 476 -18.31 -2.06 13.58
CA SER A 476 -18.63 -2.43 12.19
C SER A 476 -20.15 -2.42 11.97
N PRO A 477 -20.75 -1.24 11.76
CA PRO A 477 -22.22 -1.09 11.69
C PRO A 477 -22.87 -1.72 10.44
N ASN A 478 -22.04 -2.08 9.46
CA ASN A 478 -22.45 -2.65 8.17
C ASN A 478 -22.19 -4.16 8.08
N ASP A 479 -21.80 -4.81 9.18
CA ASP A 479 -21.60 -6.26 9.25
C ASP A 479 -22.86 -6.93 9.85
N PRO A 480 -23.55 -7.83 9.10
CA PRO A 480 -24.73 -8.51 9.59
C PRO A 480 -24.44 -9.69 10.53
N ASP A 481 -23.19 -10.17 10.62
CA ASP A 481 -22.84 -11.34 11.44
C ASP A 481 -22.95 -11.09 12.96
N PRO A 482 -22.42 -9.99 13.53
CA PRO A 482 -22.60 -9.69 14.95
C PRO A 482 -24.06 -9.59 15.45
N PRO A 483 -24.98 -8.84 14.78
CA PRO A 483 -26.37 -8.78 15.23
C PRO A 483 -27.09 -10.13 15.07
N TYR A 484 -26.76 -10.92 14.03
CA TYR A 484 -27.30 -12.27 13.90
C TYR A 484 -26.82 -13.22 15.01
N ALA A 485 -25.52 -13.24 15.31
CA ALA A 485 -24.98 -14.02 16.43
C ALA A 485 -25.67 -13.64 17.75
N ARG A 486 -25.90 -12.34 17.99
CA ARG A 486 -26.62 -11.85 19.16
C ARG A 486 -28.06 -12.36 19.19
N ALA A 487 -28.76 -12.37 18.05
CA ALA A 487 -30.12 -12.94 17.95
C ALA A 487 -30.16 -14.41 18.38
N THR A 488 -29.20 -15.23 17.95
CA THR A 488 -29.14 -16.65 18.33
C THR A 488 -28.92 -16.86 19.83
N ILE A 489 -28.07 -16.05 20.46
CA ILE A 489 -27.81 -16.12 21.91
C ILE A 489 -29.07 -15.68 22.68
N LEU A 490 -29.71 -14.58 22.27
CA LEU A 490 -30.93 -14.08 22.89
C LEU A 490 -32.09 -15.08 22.81
N ARG A 491 -32.23 -15.79 21.69
CA ARG A 491 -33.19 -16.90 21.55
C ARG A 491 -32.93 -17.99 22.58
N ASN A 492 -31.69 -18.40 22.75
CA ASN A 492 -31.32 -19.43 23.72
C ASN A 492 -31.59 -18.98 25.17
N MET A 493 -31.48 -17.68 25.44
CA MET A 493 -31.88 -17.07 26.72
C MET A 493 -33.39 -16.85 26.87
N ARG A 494 -34.21 -17.23 25.87
CA ARG A 494 -35.67 -16.98 25.79
C ARG A 494 -36.07 -15.50 25.78
N ARG A 495 -35.15 -14.60 25.40
CA ARG A 495 -35.40 -13.15 25.25
C ARG A 495 -35.91 -12.84 23.84
N MET A 496 -37.07 -13.40 23.51
CA MET A 496 -37.58 -13.43 22.13
C MET A 496 -37.75 -12.06 21.46
N PRO A 497 -38.31 -11.02 22.11
CA PRO A 497 -38.45 -9.70 21.48
C PRO A 497 -37.12 -9.11 21.03
N GLU A 498 -36.09 -9.24 21.86
CA GLU A 498 -34.74 -8.73 21.57
C GLU A 498 -34.04 -9.57 20.49
N ALA A 499 -34.29 -10.89 20.48
CA ALA A 499 -33.77 -11.78 19.45
C ALA A 499 -34.30 -11.41 18.06
N ILE A 500 -35.61 -11.15 17.95
CA ILE A 500 -36.25 -10.69 16.72
C ILE A 500 -35.66 -9.36 16.27
N GLN A 501 -35.52 -8.39 17.18
CA GLN A 501 -34.93 -7.09 16.86
C GLN A 501 -33.50 -7.22 16.33
N ALA A 502 -32.67 -8.06 16.94
CA ALA A 502 -31.30 -8.27 16.50
C ALA A 502 -31.23 -8.95 15.12
N ALA A 503 -32.10 -9.93 14.84
CA ALA A 503 -32.18 -10.54 13.52
C ALA A 503 -32.70 -9.57 12.44
N GLN A 504 -33.70 -8.74 12.77
CA GLN A 504 -34.17 -7.66 11.88
C GLN A 504 -33.04 -6.70 11.55
N ARG A 505 -32.21 -6.32 12.52
CA ARG A 505 -31.04 -5.46 12.28
C ARG A 505 -30.06 -6.08 11.27
N ALA A 506 -29.80 -7.39 11.34
CA ALA A 506 -28.95 -8.07 10.36
C ALA A 506 -29.54 -7.99 8.94
N VAL A 507 -30.88 -8.12 8.81
CA VAL A 507 -31.59 -7.98 7.53
C VAL A 507 -31.63 -6.54 7.05
N GLU A 508 -31.76 -5.55 7.94
CA GLU A 508 -31.65 -4.12 7.56
C GLU A 508 -30.28 -3.79 6.97
N ILE A 509 -29.21 -4.35 7.55
CA ILE A 509 -27.84 -4.19 7.05
C ILE A 509 -27.68 -4.87 5.70
N GLN A 510 -28.12 -6.13 5.60
CA GLN A 510 -28.06 -6.90 4.36
C GLN A 510 -29.41 -7.59 4.11
N PRO A 511 -30.29 -7.01 3.26
CA PRO A 511 -31.64 -7.54 3.00
C PRO A 511 -31.69 -9.00 2.53
N GLY A 512 -30.62 -9.49 1.91
CA GLY A 512 -30.47 -10.88 1.46
C GLY A 512 -29.76 -11.82 2.44
N TYR A 513 -29.53 -11.42 3.70
CA TYR A 513 -28.78 -12.22 4.68
C TYR A 513 -29.58 -13.45 5.13
N ARG A 514 -29.37 -14.57 4.42
CA ARG A 514 -30.14 -15.82 4.58
C ARG A 514 -30.26 -16.32 6.03
N PRO A 515 -29.20 -16.33 6.86
CA PRO A 515 -29.31 -16.85 8.22
C PRO A 515 -30.34 -16.10 9.06
N ALA A 516 -30.37 -14.77 8.99
CA ALA A 516 -31.34 -13.97 9.75
C ALA A 516 -32.77 -14.07 9.17
N LEU A 517 -32.91 -14.14 7.84
CA LEU A 517 -34.22 -14.36 7.21
C LEU A 517 -34.85 -15.70 7.64
N GLN A 518 -34.06 -16.78 7.65
CA GLN A 518 -34.52 -18.09 8.13
C GLN A 518 -34.89 -18.04 9.60
N PHE A 519 -34.05 -17.40 10.43
CA PHE A 519 -34.32 -17.22 11.85
C PHE A 519 -35.63 -16.49 12.11
N LEU A 520 -35.95 -15.44 11.34
CA LEU A 520 -37.22 -14.72 11.47
C LEU A 520 -38.42 -15.56 11.01
N GLN A 521 -38.28 -16.30 9.90
CA GLN A 521 -39.33 -17.20 9.40
C GLN A 521 -39.66 -18.34 10.38
N GLU A 522 -38.67 -18.86 11.10
CA GLU A 522 -38.86 -19.88 12.13
C GLU A 522 -39.70 -19.38 13.32
N LEU A 523 -39.83 -18.06 13.49
CA LEU A 523 -40.47 -17.43 14.63
C LEU A 523 -41.89 -16.89 14.34
N GLY A 524 -42.35 -16.96 13.09
CA GLY A 524 -43.69 -16.55 12.67
C GLY A 524 -43.68 -15.30 11.79
#